data_AF-A0AAE4KMU0-F1
#
_entry.id   AF-A0AAE4KMU0-F1
#
_cell.length_a   1.000
_cell.length_b   1.000
_cell.length_c   1.000
_cell.angle_alpha   90.00
_cell.angle_beta   90.00
_cell.angle_gamma   90.00
#
_symmetry.space_group_name_H-M   'P 1'
#
loop_
_entity.id
_entity.type
_entity.pdbx_description
1 polymer ?
#
loop_
_entity_poly.entity_id
_entity_poly.type
_entity_poly.pdbx_seq_one_letter_code
_entity_poly.pdbx_strand_id
1 'polypeptide(L)'
;MNPSLRQDILARLMRDYRAEERGPYLQKVQCPDCGKREAYIATEAPWMLKCGRENNCGSQLHVKELFPEFFASWSERYAPRPDQSPHKTPASATPVADGYLRDGRGFELERIQGWYTQESYWKPNIGGTATVRFALPGGA
;
A
#
# COMPACT_ATOMS: atom_id res chain seq x y z
N MET A 1 -1.57 6.66 -3.86
CA MET A 1 -0.62 5.88 -3.04
C MET A 1 0.16 6.79 -2.10
N ASN A 2 0.37 6.37 -0.85
CA ASN A 2 1.24 7.10 0.09
C ASN A 2 2.69 7.23 -0.44
N PRO A 3 3.31 8.43 -0.42
CA PRO A 3 4.65 8.64 -0.96
C PRO A 3 5.77 7.82 -0.31
N SER A 4 5.72 7.62 1.01
CA SER A 4 6.72 6.82 1.73
C SER A 4 6.61 5.34 1.38
N LEU A 5 5.39 4.80 1.32
CA LEU A 5 5.17 3.42 0.87
C LEU A 5 5.69 3.21 -0.56
N ARG A 6 5.43 4.17 -1.45
CA ARG A 6 5.95 4.15 -2.83
C ARG A 6 7.47 4.12 -2.85
N GLN A 7 8.13 4.99 -2.09
CA GLN A 7 9.59 5.03 -2.00
C GLN A 7 10.19 3.72 -1.47
N ASP A 8 9.61 3.15 -0.42
CA ASP A 8 10.06 1.87 0.15
C ASP A 8 10.00 0.74 -0.89
N ILE A 9 8.92 0.66 -1.66
CA ILE A 9 8.74 -0.33 -2.73
C ILE A 9 9.78 -0.15 -3.84
N LEU A 10 9.96 1.07 -4.34
CA LEU A 10 10.92 1.33 -5.42
C LEU A 10 12.35 1.00 -4.97
N ALA A 11 12.74 1.44 -3.77
CA ALA A 11 14.05 1.15 -3.21
C ALA A 11 14.27 -0.36 -3.05
N ARG A 12 13.26 -1.10 -2.58
CA ARG A 12 13.32 -2.55 -2.43
C ARG A 12 13.50 -3.28 -3.76
N LEU A 13 12.77 -2.86 -4.79
CA LEU A 13 12.88 -3.43 -6.14
C LEU A 13 14.25 -3.16 -6.78
N MET A 14 14.79 -1.95 -6.61
CA MET A 14 16.13 -1.61 -7.10
C MET A 14 17.21 -2.44 -6.41
N ARG A 15 17.12 -2.60 -5.08
CA ARG A 15 18.11 -3.33 -4.28
C ARG A 15 18.05 -4.84 -4.51
N ASP A 16 16.87 -5.44 -4.38
CA ASP A 16 16.72 -6.89 -4.31
C ASP A 16 16.46 -7.52 -5.69
N TYR A 17 15.86 -6.77 -6.61
CA TYR A 17 15.46 -7.26 -7.93
C TYR A 17 16.20 -6.58 -9.09
N ARG A 18 17.27 -5.83 -8.80
CA ARG A 18 18.16 -5.19 -9.80
C ARG A 18 17.40 -4.31 -10.80
N ALA A 19 16.33 -3.69 -10.31
CA ALA A 19 15.50 -2.79 -11.11
C ALA A 19 16.29 -1.55 -11.52
N GLU A 20 16.08 -1.08 -12.74
CA GLU A 20 16.65 0.16 -13.27
C GLU A 20 15.51 1.16 -13.52
N GLU A 21 15.65 2.39 -13.03
CA GLU A 21 14.68 3.45 -13.30
C GLU A 21 14.82 3.98 -14.73
N ARG A 22 13.73 3.96 -15.48
CA ARG A 22 13.66 4.40 -16.88
C ARG A 22 12.34 5.13 -17.13
N GLY A 23 12.35 6.44 -16.89
CA GLY A 23 11.17 7.30 -17.08
C GLY A 23 10.02 6.88 -16.15
N PRO A 24 8.80 6.62 -16.65
CA PRO A 24 7.65 6.30 -15.81
C PRO A 24 7.65 4.85 -15.27
N TYR A 25 8.69 4.06 -15.54
CA TYR A 25 8.76 2.65 -15.13
C TYR A 25 10.11 2.31 -14.51
N LEU A 26 10.08 1.37 -13.55
CA LEU A 26 11.23 0.52 -13.27
C LEU A 26 11.23 -0.63 -14.29
N GLN A 27 12.36 -0.84 -14.94
CA GLN A 27 12.56 -1.85 -15.98
C GLN A 27 13.71 -2.79 -15.60
N LYS A 28 13.88 -3.86 -16.39
CA LYS A 28 14.87 -4.92 -16.18
C LYS A 28 14.86 -5.52 -14.77
N VAL A 29 13.68 -5.50 -14.16
CA VAL A 29 13.44 -6.10 -12.86
C VAL A 29 13.60 -7.61 -13.04
N GLN A 30 14.33 -8.24 -12.13
CA GLN A 30 14.42 -9.69 -12.07
C GLN A 30 13.05 -10.26 -11.70
N CYS A 31 12.45 -11.04 -12.60
CA CYS A 31 11.17 -11.70 -12.34
C CYS A 31 11.35 -12.75 -11.22
N PRO A 32 10.53 -12.70 -10.16
CA PRO A 32 10.59 -13.68 -9.08
C PRO A 32 10.34 -15.12 -9.55
N ASP A 33 9.47 -15.31 -10.55
CA ASP A 33 9.04 -16.65 -10.96
C ASP A 33 10.01 -17.31 -11.95
N CYS A 34 10.52 -16.55 -12.93
CA CYS A 34 11.40 -17.11 -13.97
C CYS A 34 12.87 -16.65 -13.89
N GLY A 35 13.20 -15.75 -12.97
CA GLY A 35 14.55 -15.23 -12.75
C GLY A 35 15.12 -14.33 -13.86
N LYS A 36 14.37 -14.11 -14.95
CA LYS A 36 14.80 -13.26 -16.10
C LYS A 36 14.57 -11.78 -15.81
N ARG A 37 15.47 -10.92 -16.30
CA ARG A 37 15.48 -9.46 -16.09
C ARG A 37 14.67 -8.72 -17.14
N GLU A 38 13.40 -9.07 -17.24
CA GLU A 38 12.46 -8.51 -18.24
C GLU A 38 11.15 -8.05 -17.59
N ALA A 39 11.06 -8.09 -16.25
CA ALA A 39 9.90 -7.54 -15.57
C ALA A 39 9.96 -6.01 -15.48
N TYR A 40 8.80 -5.39 -15.40
CA TYR A 40 8.63 -3.95 -15.30
C TYR A 40 7.45 -3.59 -14.38
N ILE A 41 7.49 -2.38 -13.82
CA ILE A 41 6.46 -1.84 -12.92
C ILE A 41 6.46 -0.30 -12.98
N ALA A 42 5.28 0.32 -12.86
CA ALA A 42 5.15 1.78 -12.90
C ALA A 42 5.78 2.45 -11.66
N THR A 43 6.43 3.61 -11.80
CA THR A 43 7.06 4.32 -10.68
C THR A 43 6.08 5.17 -9.86
N GLU A 44 5.00 5.62 -10.48
CA GLU A 44 3.98 6.45 -9.82
C GLU A 44 3.05 5.62 -8.92
N ALA A 45 2.56 4.50 -9.46
CA ALA A 45 1.66 3.57 -8.77
C ALA A 45 2.17 2.11 -8.92
N PRO A 46 3.24 1.73 -8.20
CA PRO A 46 3.90 0.42 -8.31
C PRO A 46 3.08 -0.72 -7.66
N TRP A 47 1.89 -1.01 -8.17
CA TRP A 47 1.02 -2.06 -7.62
C TRP A 47 1.28 -3.44 -8.22
N MET A 48 1.61 -3.52 -9.50
CA MET A 48 1.74 -4.77 -10.25
C MET A 48 3.09 -4.88 -10.94
N LEU A 49 3.88 -5.86 -10.56
CA LEU A 49 5.09 -6.26 -11.27
C LEU A 49 4.70 -7.22 -12.39
N LYS A 50 4.98 -6.86 -13.64
CA LYS A 50 4.64 -7.67 -14.82
C LYS A 50 5.89 -8.18 -15.50
N CYS A 51 5.97 -9.48 -15.78
CA CYS A 51 7.04 -10.05 -16.60
C CYS A 51 6.77 -9.78 -18.08
N GLY A 52 7.71 -9.11 -18.78
CA GLY A 52 7.60 -8.82 -20.21
C GLY A 52 7.71 -10.04 -21.14
N ARG A 53 8.06 -11.22 -20.61
CA ARG A 53 8.10 -12.48 -21.36
C ARG A 53 6.69 -13.08 -21.49
N GLU A 54 5.75 -12.34 -22.08
CA GLU A 54 4.31 -12.69 -22.11
C GLU A 54 4.04 -14.08 -22.70
N ASN A 55 4.76 -14.47 -23.76
CA ASN A 55 4.62 -15.79 -24.40
C ASN A 55 5.32 -16.94 -23.67
N ASN A 56 6.00 -16.68 -22.53
CA ASN A 56 6.76 -17.71 -21.81
C ASN A 56 6.46 -17.74 -20.31
N CYS A 57 6.59 -16.60 -19.63
CA CYS A 57 6.34 -16.47 -18.20
C CYS A 57 5.09 -15.62 -17.96
N GLY A 58 5.06 -14.39 -18.47
CA GLY A 58 3.89 -13.51 -18.39
C GLY A 58 3.34 -13.24 -16.99
N SER A 59 4.09 -13.55 -15.93
CA SER A 59 3.55 -13.45 -14.58
C SER A 59 3.27 -12.02 -14.17
N GLN A 60 2.22 -11.86 -13.35
CA GLN A 60 1.76 -10.58 -12.84
C GLN A 60 1.60 -10.73 -11.33
N LEU A 61 2.49 -10.09 -10.58
CA LEU A 61 2.57 -10.22 -9.13
C LEU A 61 2.18 -8.91 -8.49
N HIS A 62 1.24 -8.95 -7.53
CA HIS A 62 0.89 -7.78 -6.77
C HIS A 62 2.00 -7.45 -5.77
N VAL A 63 2.34 -6.18 -5.60
CA VAL A 63 3.47 -5.75 -4.77
C VAL A 63 3.32 -6.14 -3.30
N LYS A 64 2.07 -6.31 -2.84
CA LYS A 64 1.73 -6.81 -1.50
C LYS A 64 2.11 -8.27 -1.29
N GLU A 65 2.13 -9.08 -2.34
CA GLU A 65 2.61 -10.46 -2.26
C GLU A 65 4.14 -10.51 -2.15
N LEU A 66 4.83 -9.57 -2.81
CA LEU A 66 6.28 -9.45 -2.75
C LEU A 66 6.76 -8.88 -1.42
N PHE A 67 6.07 -7.86 -0.91
CA PHE A 67 6.48 -7.10 0.27
C PHE A 67 5.33 -6.96 1.29
N PRO A 68 4.82 -8.06 1.86
CA PRO A 68 3.69 -8.01 2.79
C PRO A 68 4.00 -7.16 4.04
N GLU A 69 5.27 -7.05 4.42
CA GLU A 69 5.72 -6.28 5.58
C GLU A 69 5.40 -4.78 5.44
N PHE A 70 5.41 -4.24 4.23
CA PHE A 70 5.10 -2.82 4.02
C PHE A 70 3.63 -2.48 4.28
N PHE A 71 2.77 -3.51 4.31
CA PHE A 71 1.33 -3.41 4.48
C PHE A 71 0.84 -3.95 5.83
N ALA A 72 1.77 -4.30 6.74
CA ALA A 72 1.44 -4.88 8.04
C ALA A 72 1.02 -3.82 9.08
N SER A 73 1.61 -2.61 9.05
CA SER A 73 1.33 -1.55 10.02
C SER A 73 0.87 -0.25 9.35
N TRP A 74 -0.44 -0.11 9.16
CA TRP A 74 -1.06 1.11 8.63
C TRP A 74 -1.00 2.26 9.65
N SER A 75 -1.08 1.95 10.94
CA SER A 75 -0.99 2.97 12.00
C SER A 75 0.33 3.73 11.94
N GLU A 76 1.47 3.05 11.81
CA GLU A 76 2.79 3.71 11.76
C GLU A 76 2.93 4.65 10.56
N ARG A 77 2.29 4.33 9.43
CA ARG A 77 2.41 5.10 8.19
C ARG A 77 1.45 6.29 8.11
N TYR A 78 0.28 6.19 8.72
CA TYR A 78 -0.81 7.17 8.54
C TYR A 78 -1.26 7.84 9.84
N ALA A 79 -0.83 7.39 11.01
CA ALA A 79 -1.14 8.09 12.25
C ALA A 79 -0.56 9.52 12.22
N PRO A 80 -1.31 10.51 12.73
CA PRO A 80 -0.79 11.86 12.91
C PRO A 80 0.50 11.80 13.73
N ARG A 81 1.58 12.37 13.20
CA ARG A 81 2.82 12.45 13.96
C ARG A 81 2.75 13.62 14.94
N PRO A 82 3.28 13.46 16.17
CA PRO A 82 3.24 14.51 17.19
C PRO A 82 4.03 15.78 16.81
N ASP A 83 4.90 15.70 15.80
CA ASP A 83 5.67 16.83 15.25
C ASP A 83 4.92 17.62 14.17
N GLN A 84 3.72 17.20 13.76
CA GLN A 84 2.89 17.97 12.84
C GLN A 84 2.30 19.19 13.55
N SER A 85 2.58 20.38 13.01
CA SER A 85 2.09 21.64 13.56
C SER A 85 0.57 21.59 13.83
N PRO A 86 0.11 21.96 15.03
CA PRO A 86 -1.31 21.93 15.42
C PRO A 86 -2.23 22.76 14.51
N HIS A 87 -1.65 23.68 13.71
CA HIS A 87 -2.37 24.56 12.80
C HIS A 87 -2.60 23.96 11.40
N LYS A 88 -2.08 22.76 11.13
CA LYS A 88 -2.42 22.06 9.89
C LYS A 88 -3.72 21.30 10.14
N THR A 89 -4.83 21.82 9.60
CA THR A 89 -6.12 21.12 9.62
C THR A 89 -5.89 19.69 9.15
N PRO A 90 -6.22 18.66 9.96
CA PRO A 90 -6.03 17.29 9.54
C PRO A 90 -6.83 17.06 8.26
N ALA A 91 -6.17 16.53 7.23
CA ALA A 91 -6.79 16.32 5.92
C ALA A 91 -8.00 15.36 5.98
N SER A 92 -8.08 14.56 7.06
CA SER A 92 -9.18 13.66 7.35
C SER A 92 -9.29 13.38 8.84
N ALA A 93 -10.51 13.12 9.32
CA ALA A 93 -10.79 12.64 10.67
C ALA A 93 -10.39 11.16 10.87
N THR A 94 -10.19 10.40 9.79
CA THR A 94 -9.94 8.94 9.80
C THR A 94 -8.68 8.55 9.03
N PRO A 95 -7.51 9.20 9.25
CA PRO A 95 -6.35 9.09 8.35
C PRO A 95 -5.79 7.68 8.20
N VAL A 96 -5.83 6.84 9.24
CA VAL A 96 -5.38 5.44 9.19
C VAL A 96 -6.37 4.57 8.43
N ALA A 97 -7.67 4.75 8.66
CA ALA A 97 -8.71 4.02 7.93
C ALA A 97 -8.69 4.39 6.43
N ASP A 98 -8.54 5.68 6.12
CA ASP A 98 -8.39 6.19 4.75
C ASP A 98 -7.19 5.55 4.04
N GLY A 99 -6.04 5.51 4.70
CA GLY A 99 -4.83 4.87 4.19
C GLY A 99 -5.05 3.39 3.90
N TYR A 100 -5.62 2.66 4.85
CA TYR A 100 -5.93 1.24 4.69
C TYR A 100 -6.92 0.97 3.55
N LEU A 101 -8.02 1.72 3.47
CA LEU A 101 -9.05 1.53 2.45
C LEU A 101 -8.53 1.89 1.06
N ARG A 102 -7.83 3.02 0.90
CA ARG A 102 -7.29 3.46 -0.39
C ARG A 102 -6.12 2.60 -0.82
N ASP A 103 -5.06 2.56 -0.01
CA ASP A 103 -3.77 2.00 -0.43
C ASP A 103 -3.67 0.50 -0.09
N GLY A 104 -4.47 -0.01 0.85
CA GLY A 104 -4.49 -1.42 1.23
C GLY A 104 -5.61 -2.25 0.58
N ARG A 105 -6.71 -1.60 0.19
CA ARG A 105 -7.92 -2.26 -0.35
C ARG A 105 -8.40 -1.69 -1.69
N GLY A 106 -7.84 -0.58 -2.17
CA GLY A 106 -8.15 -0.02 -3.49
C GLY A 106 -9.48 0.74 -3.58
N PHE A 107 -10.03 1.21 -2.46
CA PHE A 107 -11.25 2.02 -2.48
C PHE A 107 -10.98 3.45 -2.98
N GLU A 108 -11.93 3.96 -3.76
CA GLU A 108 -12.06 5.38 -4.08
C GLU A 108 -12.80 6.06 -2.91
N LEU A 109 -12.05 6.78 -2.07
CA LEU A 109 -12.57 7.27 -0.78
C LEU A 109 -13.70 8.29 -0.97
N GLU A 110 -13.66 9.07 -2.04
CA GLU A 110 -14.65 10.08 -2.39
C GLU A 110 -16.06 9.50 -2.48
N ARG A 111 -16.19 8.20 -2.79
CA ARG A 111 -17.47 7.49 -2.94
C ARG A 111 -18.01 6.91 -1.63
N ILE A 112 -17.15 6.73 -0.63
CA ILE A 112 -17.47 6.04 0.63
C ILE A 112 -17.17 6.90 1.87
N GLN A 113 -16.77 8.16 1.66
CA GLN A 113 -16.44 9.08 2.75
C GLN A 113 -17.65 9.25 3.67
N GLY A 114 -17.41 9.16 4.97
CA GLY A 114 -18.45 9.24 6.00
C GLY A 114 -19.21 7.92 6.25
N TRP A 115 -18.99 6.86 5.47
CA TRP A 115 -19.62 5.55 5.71
C TRP A 115 -18.87 4.71 6.75
N TYR A 116 -17.65 5.11 7.10
CA TYR A 116 -16.79 4.38 8.02
C TYR A 116 -16.18 5.29 9.09
N THR A 117 -15.84 4.68 10.22
CA THR A 117 -15.09 5.30 11.31
C THR A 117 -13.76 4.58 11.53
N GLN A 118 -12.80 5.30 12.12
CA GLN A 118 -11.54 4.74 12.58
C GLN A 118 -11.63 4.47 14.09
N GLU A 119 -11.49 3.22 14.48
CA GLU A 119 -11.58 2.75 15.85
C GLU A 119 -10.36 1.91 16.25
N SER A 120 -10.34 1.47 17.51
CA SER A 120 -9.37 0.50 18.01
C SER A 120 -10.12 -0.68 18.62
N TYR A 121 -9.65 -1.89 18.33
CA TYR A 121 -10.13 -3.12 18.95
C TYR A 121 -9.03 -3.68 19.83
N TRP A 122 -9.35 -4.02 21.07
CA TRP A 122 -8.40 -4.58 22.03
C TRP A 122 -8.78 -6.01 22.37
N LYS A 123 -7.80 -6.92 22.29
CA LYS A 123 -7.95 -8.31 22.74
C LYS A 123 -6.84 -8.68 23.72
N PRO A 124 -7.18 -9.26 24.89
CA PRO A 124 -6.17 -9.77 25.81
C PRO A 124 -5.22 -10.74 25.10
N ASN A 125 -3.91 -10.64 25.40
CA ASN A 125 -2.82 -11.43 24.81
C ASN A 125 -2.46 -11.15 23.33
N ILE A 126 -3.22 -10.30 22.63
CA ILE A 126 -2.91 -9.89 21.23
C ILE A 126 -2.59 -8.40 21.15
N GLY A 127 -3.19 -7.59 22.02
CA GLY A 127 -3.02 -6.15 22.03
C GLY A 127 -4.10 -5.42 21.22
N GLY A 128 -3.79 -4.18 20.83
CA GLY A 128 -4.72 -3.27 20.17
C GLY A 128 -4.47 -3.21 18.67
N THR A 129 -5.54 -3.31 17.88
CA THR A 129 -5.49 -3.20 16.42
C THR A 129 -6.33 -2.03 15.93
N ALA A 130 -5.77 -1.21 15.03
CA ALA A 130 -6.56 -0.21 14.30
C ALA A 130 -7.66 -0.92 13.51
N THR A 131 -8.89 -0.41 13.62
CA THR A 131 -10.09 -1.04 13.09
C THR A 131 -10.86 -0.04 12.24
N VAL A 132 -11.33 -0.48 11.08
CA VAL A 132 -12.26 0.30 10.25
C VAL A 132 -13.65 -0.27 10.50
N ARG A 133 -14.57 0.54 11.02
CA ARG A 133 -15.96 0.13 11.26
C ARG A 133 -16.86 0.76 10.21
N PHE A 134 -17.74 -0.03 9.62
CA PHE A 134 -18.83 0.43 8.76
C PHE A 134 -20.16 0.29 9.50
N ALA A 135 -21.00 1.31 9.45
CA ALA A 135 -22.35 1.21 9.99
C ALA A 135 -23.23 0.42 9.01
N LEU A 136 -23.84 -0.66 9.49
CA LEU A 136 -24.81 -1.43 8.70
C LEU A 136 -26.24 -0.94 9.01
N PRO A 137 -27.13 -0.86 8.01
CA PRO A 137 -28.54 -0.56 8.26
C PRO A 137 -29.14 -1.63 9.17
N GLY A 138 -29.80 -1.21 10.26
CA GLY A 138 -30.48 -2.09 11.20
C GLY A 138 -29.73 -2.39 12.51
N GLY A 139 -28.46 -2.01 12.63
CA GLY A 139 -27.63 -2.34 13.80
C GLY A 139 -27.28 -3.84 13.83
N ALA A 140 -26.01 -4.16 14.04
CA ALA A 140 -25.58 -5.54 14.26
C ALA A 140 -25.92 -5.97 15.70
#